data_AF-A0A0F9GT26-F1
#
_entry.id   AF-A0A0F9GT26-F1
#
_cell.length_a   1.000
_cell.length_b   1.000
_cell.length_c   1.000
_cell.angle_alpha   90.00
_cell.angle_beta   90.00
_cell.angle_gamma   90.00
#
_symmetry.space_group_name_H-M   'P 1'
#
loop_
_entity.id
_entity.type
_entity.pdbx_description
1 polymer ?
#
loop_
_entity_poly.entity_id
_entity_poly.type
_entity_poly.pdbx_seq_one_letter_code
_entity_poly.pdbx_strand_id
1 'polypeptide(L)' 'MKPYFQDESVTIYHGDCREILPQLGPADVILTDPPWPLKKEIMAGTLNAVALWTEVA' A
#
# COMPACT_ATOMS: atom_id res chain seq x y z
N MET A 1 -4.45 -10.07 11.91
CA MET A 1 -4.46 -10.32 10.46
C MET A 1 -3.96 -11.73 10.16
N LYS A 2 -4.60 -12.49 9.25
CA LYS A 2 -4.14 -13.83 8.83
C LYS A 2 -3.42 -13.73 7.47
N PRO A 3 -2.18 -14.25 7.33
CA PRO A 3 -1.52 -14.34 6.03
C PRO A 3 -2.33 -15.17 5.03
N TYR A 4 -2.38 -14.72 3.78
CA TYR A 4 -2.90 -15.50 2.67
C TYR A 4 -1.89 -16.59 2.26
N PHE A 5 -0.61 -16.25 2.27
CA PHE A 5 0.51 -17.14 2.04
C PHE A 5 1.67 -16.76 2.94
N GLN A 6 2.44 -17.73 3.40
CA GLN A 6 3.66 -17.52 4.17
C GLN A 6 4.62 -18.69 4.01
N ASP A 7 5.88 -18.38 3.77
CA ASP A 7 7.02 -19.31 3.86
C ASP A 7 8.20 -18.64 4.59
N GLU A 8 9.39 -19.24 4.51
CA GLU A 8 10.60 -18.73 5.16
C GLU A 8 11.09 -17.39 4.59
N SER A 9 10.70 -17.05 3.36
CA SER A 9 11.20 -15.88 2.62
C SER A 9 10.17 -14.77 2.46
N VAL A 10 8.87 -15.11 2.36
CA VAL A 10 7.81 -14.18 1.96
C VAL A 10 6.54 -14.40 2.78
N THR A 11 5.89 -13.30 3.16
CA THR A 11 4.52 -13.29 3.70
C THR A 11 3.63 -12.40 2.82
N ILE A 12 2.50 -12.95 2.37
CA ILE A 12 1.53 -12.22 1.54
C ILE A 12 0.24 -12.05 2.33
N TYR A 13 -0.21 -10.81 2.44
CA TYR A 13 -1.51 -10.46 2.99
C TYR A 13 -2.46 -10.03 1.87
N HIS A 14 -3.73 -10.41 1.98
CA HIS A 14 -4.77 -10.02 1.03
C HIS A 14 -5.78 -9.10 1.73
N GLY A 15 -5.88 -7.85 1.28
CA GLY A 15 -6.85 -6.86 1.75
C GLY A 15 -6.47 -5.44 1.36
N ASP A 16 -7.17 -4.45 1.91
CA ASP A 16 -6.89 -3.02 1.70
C ASP A 16 -5.56 -2.63 2.38
N CYS A 17 -4.66 -2.00 1.63
CA CYS A 17 -3.35 -1.61 2.15
C CYS A 17 -3.44 -0.57 3.28
N ARG A 18 -4.49 0.26 3.33
CA ARG A 18 -4.70 1.26 4.38
C ARG A 18 -5.06 0.65 5.73
N GLU A 19 -5.64 -0.54 5.72
CA GLU A 19 -5.94 -1.30 6.94
C GLU A 19 -4.75 -2.19 7.34
N ILE A 20 -4.05 -2.75 6.35
CA ILE A 20 -2.96 -3.72 6.55
C ILE A 20 -1.63 -3.05 6.90
N LEU A 21 -1.19 -2.04 6.13
CA LEU A 21 0.13 -1.43 6.29
C LEU A 21 0.38 -0.90 7.71
N PRO A 22 -0.57 -0.23 8.40
CA PRO A 22 -0.34 0.24 9.78
C PRO A 22 -0.11 -0.87 10.80
N GLN A 23 -0.49 -2.12 10.48
CA GLN A 23 -0.29 -3.29 11.34
C GLN A 23 1.05 -3.99 11.05
N LEU A 24 1.67 -3.71 9.90
CA LEU A 24 3.00 -4.18 9.56
C LEU A 24 3.99 -3.23 10.23
N GLY A 25 4.89 -3.77 11.05
CA GLY A 25 5.90 -2.98 11.74
C GLY A 25 6.79 -2.17 10.78
N PRO A 26 7.78 -1.43 11.31
CA PRO A 26 8.68 -0.64 10.47
C PRO A 26 9.39 -1.52 9.43
N ALA A 27 9.50 -0.99 8.21
CA ALA A 27 10.21 -1.63 7.10
C ALA A 27 11.42 -0.77 6.69
N ASP A 28 12.52 -1.43 6.33
CA ASP A 28 13.71 -0.74 5.83
C ASP A 28 13.48 -0.12 4.45
N VAL A 29 12.69 -0.80 3.61
CA VAL A 29 12.38 -0.37 2.24
C VAL A 29 10.90 -0.58 1.97
N ILE A 30 10.26 0.42 1.37
CA ILE A 30 8.88 0.35 0.88
C ILE A 30 8.91 0.57 -0.63
N LEU A 31 8.55 -0.46 -1.39
CA LEU A 31 8.42 -0.40 -2.85
C LEU A 31 6.94 -0.50 -3.22
N THR A 32 6.42 0.52 -3.89
CA THR A 32 5.03 0.55 -4.35
C THR A 32 4.95 1.01 -5.80
N ASP A 33 3.99 0.43 -6.52
CA ASP A 33 3.51 0.92 -7.81
C ASP A 33 1.99 1.17 -7.66
N PRO A 34 1.60 2.31 -7.06
CA PRO A 34 0.19 2.56 -6.74
C PRO A 34 -0.66 2.63 -8.01
N PRO A 35 -1.99 2.49 -7.93
CA PRO A 35 -2.86 2.67 -9.08
C PRO A 35 -2.70 4.09 -9.66
N TRP A 36 -2.00 4.18 -10.79
CA TRP A 36 -1.82 5.45 -11.50
C TRP A 36 -3.08 5.82 -12.29
N PRO A 37 -3.51 7.09 -12.28
CA PRO A 37 -4.66 7.52 -13.07
C PRO A 37 -4.31 7.54 -14.55
N LEU A 38 -4.78 6.53 -15.28
CA LEU A 38 -5.13 6.69 -16.71
C LEU A 38 -6.65 6.88 -16.87
N LYS A 39 -7.33 7.32 -15.82
CA LYS A 39 -8.78 7.54 -15.78
C LYS A 39 -9.12 9.03 -15.89
N LYS A 40 -10.21 9.35 -16.60
CA LYS A 40 -10.78 10.71 -16.71
C LYS A 40 -11.36 11.23 -15.38
N GLU A 41 -11.58 10.34 -14.42
CA GLU A 41 -12.11 10.67 -13.10
C GLU A 41 -11.00 10.65 -12.06
N ILE A 42 -11.04 11.65 -11.18
CA ILE A 42 -10.17 11.75 -10.01
C ILE A 42 -10.64 10.73 -8.98
N MET A 43 -9.76 9.80 -8.59
CA MET A 43 -9.99 8.88 -7.47
C MET A 43 -9.13 9.29 -6.27
N ALA A 44 -9.55 8.95 -5.05
CA ALA A 44 -8.73 9.22 -3.87
C ALA A 44 -7.35 8.53 -4.03
N GLY A 45 -6.26 9.30 -3.88
CA GLY A 45 -4.89 8.84 -4.13
C GLY A 45 -4.34 9.09 -5.53
N THR A 46 -5.09 9.67 -6.48
CA THR A 46 -4.59 9.87 -7.86
C THR A 46 -4.02 11.26 -8.16
N LEU A 47 -4.08 12.21 -7.22
CA LEU A 47 -3.85 13.62 -7.54
C LEU A 47 -2.40 14.08 -7.45
N ASN A 48 -1.58 13.42 -6.64
CA ASN A 48 -0.20 13.85 -6.42
C ASN A 48 0.62 12.70 -5.82
N ALA A 49 1.60 12.22 -6.59
CA ALA A 49 2.49 11.13 -6.18
C ALA A 49 3.26 11.43 -4.90
N VAL A 50 3.51 12.70 -4.58
CA VAL A 50 4.16 13.15 -3.33
C VAL A 50 3.14 13.30 -2.21
N ALA A 51 1.93 13.80 -2.50
CA ALA A 51 0.87 13.92 -1.48
C ALA A 51 0.38 12.56 -0.96
N LEU A 52 0.44 11.52 -1.81
CA LEU A 52 0.20 10.13 -1.42
C LEU A 52 1.04 9.67 -0.23
N TRP A 53 2.25 10.22 -0.03
CA TRP A 53 3.12 9.85 1.09
C TRP A 53 2.86 10.70 2.34
N THR A 54 2.30 11.91 2.18
CA THR A 54 2.02 12.82 3.30
C THR A 54 0.62 12.66 3.89
N GLU A 55 -0.34 12.08 3.14
CA GLU A 55 -1.70 11.81 3.64
C GLU A 55 -1.78 10.58 4.57
N VAL A 56 -0.69 9.81 4.69
CA VAL A 56 -0.59 8.60 5.53
C VAL A 56 0.32 8.78 6.75
N ALA A 57 0.86 9.99 6.94
CA ALA A 57 1.73 10.34 8.07
C ALA A 57 0.94 11.03 9.20
#